data_AF-A0A7W4EKT3-F1
#
_entry.id   AF-A0A7W4EKT3-F1
#
_cell.length_a   1.000
_cell.length_b   1.000
_cell.length_c   1.000
_cell.angle_alpha   90.00
_cell.angle_beta   90.00
_cell.angle_gamma   90.00
#
_symmetry.space_group_name_H-M   'P 1'
#
loop_
_entity.id
_entity.type
_entity.pdbx_description
1 polymer ?
#
loop_
_entity_poly.entity_id
_entity_poly.type
_entity_poly.pdbx_seq_one_letter_code
_entity_poly.pdbx_strand_id
1 'polypeptide(L)'
;MFKALSEIESDSVRVRRKLSATGADFTAELREFIIIWLAEEAEHGRALDAVAQKYGVTALPTTTKRSNHRSIRTFFTWPALYGARALPGICAAYTTLGAMQELVALKTYKKIAEFTPTPVADLLRDIARQEARHMKFYRGCAEVFLGESRKAQITTRRLLSQLWQPPGTDLLGRGNYEEIFAPVLTQVDFQKELLKVDKMLDRLPGLANMSIMERYLRRNKFDIIFT
;
A
#
# COMPACT_ATOMS: atom_id res chain seq x y z
N MET A 1 -4.99 15.95 -1.35
CA MET A 1 -4.45 14.78 -0.60
C MET A 1 -5.51 14.08 0.24
N PHE A 2 -6.19 14.73 1.21
CA PHE A 2 -7.16 14.03 2.09
C PHE A 2 -8.26 13.28 1.36
N LYS A 3 -8.89 13.88 0.33
CA LYS A 3 -9.88 13.17 -0.49
C LYS A 3 -9.29 11.96 -1.21
N ALA A 4 -8.06 12.06 -1.70
CA ALA A 4 -7.39 10.94 -2.36
C ALA A 4 -7.11 9.81 -1.37
N LEU A 5 -6.60 10.12 -0.18
CA LEU A 5 -6.38 9.15 0.89
C LEU A 5 -7.71 8.48 1.30
N SER A 6 -8.78 9.26 1.47
CA SER A 6 -10.12 8.72 1.77
C SER A 6 -10.60 7.70 0.73
N GLU A 7 -10.44 8.00 -0.55
CA GLU A 7 -10.79 7.08 -1.64
C GLU A 7 -9.91 5.83 -1.64
N ILE A 8 -8.62 5.97 -1.30
CA ILE A 8 -7.68 4.85 -1.16
C ILE A 8 -8.14 3.91 -0.04
N GLU A 9 -8.39 4.43 1.17
CA GLU A 9 -8.82 3.60 2.32
C GLU A 9 -10.20 2.98 2.06
N SER A 10 -11.09 3.71 1.38
CA SER A 10 -12.41 3.18 1.03
C SER A 10 -12.35 2.07 -0.03
N ASP A 11 -11.34 2.06 -0.91
CA ASP A 11 -11.17 1.01 -1.92
C ASP A 11 -10.54 -0.28 -1.34
N SER A 12 -10.00 -0.25 -0.11
CA SER A 12 -9.49 -1.41 0.63
C SER A 12 -10.49 -2.58 0.64
N VAL A 13 -11.79 -2.30 0.79
CA VAL A 13 -12.86 -3.32 0.70
C VAL A 13 -12.94 -3.99 -0.68
N ARG A 14 -12.81 -3.22 -1.76
CA ARG A 14 -12.90 -3.72 -3.14
C ARG A 14 -11.68 -4.54 -3.50
N VAL A 15 -10.50 -4.07 -3.11
CA VAL A 15 -9.22 -4.78 -3.30
C VAL A 15 -9.23 -6.09 -2.51
N ARG A 16 -9.70 -6.07 -1.25
CA ARG A 16 -9.85 -7.27 -0.42
C ARG A 16 -10.79 -8.30 -1.03
N ARG A 17 -11.96 -7.91 -1.54
CA ARG A 17 -12.90 -8.87 -2.20
C ARG A 17 -12.23 -9.63 -3.35
N LYS A 18 -11.38 -8.95 -4.13
CA LYS A 18 -10.62 -9.61 -5.21
C LYS A 18 -9.49 -10.48 -4.66
N LEU A 19 -8.77 -10.05 -3.64
CA LEU A 19 -7.66 -10.80 -3.06
C LEU A 19 -8.13 -12.04 -2.28
N SER A 20 -9.24 -12.00 -1.55
CA SER A 20 -9.85 -13.20 -0.94
C SER A 20 -10.26 -14.25 -1.99
N ALA A 21 -10.61 -13.83 -3.22
CA ALA A 21 -10.88 -14.76 -4.32
C ALA A 21 -9.62 -15.51 -4.81
N THR A 22 -8.42 -15.10 -4.41
CA THR A 22 -7.16 -15.84 -4.64
C THR A 22 -6.85 -16.87 -3.56
N GLY A 23 -7.64 -16.96 -2.49
CA GLY A 23 -7.33 -17.80 -1.34
C GLY A 23 -6.08 -17.37 -0.56
N ALA A 24 -5.58 -16.15 -0.76
CA ALA A 24 -4.42 -15.63 -0.04
C ALA A 24 -4.65 -15.42 1.46
N ASP A 25 -5.92 -15.42 1.90
CA ASP A 25 -6.39 -15.36 3.28
C ASP A 25 -6.79 -16.75 3.81
N PHE A 26 -6.02 -17.79 3.47
CA PHE A 26 -6.38 -19.17 3.80
C PHE A 26 -6.36 -19.50 5.30
N THR A 27 -5.51 -18.83 6.09
CA THR A 27 -5.41 -19.08 7.54
C THR A 27 -6.51 -18.37 8.31
N ALA A 28 -6.91 -18.93 9.46
CA ALA A 28 -7.97 -18.35 10.29
C ALA A 28 -7.53 -16.99 10.86
N GLU A 29 -6.30 -16.92 11.35
CA GLU A 29 -5.70 -15.76 12.00
C GLU A 29 -5.61 -14.57 11.03
N LEU A 30 -5.21 -14.83 9.78
CA LEU A 30 -5.16 -13.78 8.75
C LEU A 30 -6.56 -13.27 8.41
N ARG A 31 -7.57 -14.16 8.36
CA ARG A 31 -8.97 -13.74 8.13
C ARG A 31 -9.53 -12.90 9.27
N GLU A 32 -9.27 -13.28 10.51
CA GLU A 32 -9.70 -12.53 11.69
C GLU A 32 -9.07 -11.14 11.71
N PHE A 33 -7.77 -11.06 11.47
CA PHE A 33 -7.08 -9.78 11.32
C PHE A 33 -7.68 -8.92 10.19
N ILE A 34 -7.94 -9.50 9.01
CA ILE A 34 -8.51 -8.77 7.86
C ILE A 34 -9.88 -8.16 8.21
N ILE A 35 -10.70 -8.83 9.03
CA ILE A 35 -12.00 -8.28 9.44
C ILE A 35 -11.81 -7.00 10.26
N ILE A 36 -10.90 -7.02 11.23
CA ILE A 36 -10.59 -5.86 12.08
C ILE A 36 -9.97 -4.74 11.24
N TRP A 37 -8.99 -5.11 10.42
CA TRP A 37 -8.32 -4.20 9.48
C TRP A 37 -9.34 -3.47 8.60
N LEU A 38 -10.25 -4.18 7.93
CA LEU A 38 -11.29 -3.57 7.09
C LEU A 38 -12.19 -2.58 7.84
N ALA A 39 -12.49 -2.85 9.11
CA ALA A 39 -13.28 -1.95 9.92
C ALA A 39 -12.50 -0.67 10.24
N GLU A 40 -11.22 -0.79 10.61
CA GLU A 40 -10.33 0.35 10.87
C GLU A 40 -10.12 1.20 9.59
N GLU A 41 -9.79 0.58 8.46
CA GLU A 41 -9.66 1.24 7.13
C GLU A 41 -10.91 2.04 6.74
N ALA A 42 -12.09 1.46 6.97
CA ALA A 42 -13.35 2.11 6.66
C ALA A 42 -13.56 3.38 7.51
N GLU A 43 -13.11 3.38 8.76
CA GLU A 43 -13.15 4.58 9.61
C GLU A 43 -12.12 5.63 9.19
N HIS A 44 -10.92 5.22 8.76
CA HIS A 44 -9.94 6.15 8.19
C HIS A 44 -10.52 6.86 6.98
N GLY A 45 -11.11 6.09 6.05
CA GLY A 45 -11.76 6.61 4.86
C GLY A 45 -12.82 7.65 5.18
N ARG A 46 -13.70 7.37 6.15
CA ARG A 46 -14.74 8.30 6.62
C ARG A 46 -14.17 9.55 7.27
N ALA A 47 -13.18 9.40 8.15
CA ALA A 47 -12.57 10.52 8.85
C ALA A 47 -11.85 11.47 7.87
N LEU A 48 -11.10 10.92 6.92
CA LEU A 48 -10.41 11.68 5.89
C LEU A 48 -11.37 12.36 4.92
N ASP A 49 -12.50 11.74 4.59
CA ASP A 49 -13.55 12.36 3.78
C ASP A 49 -14.14 13.58 4.50
N ALA A 50 -14.48 13.44 5.78
CA ALA A 50 -14.99 14.54 6.59
C ALA A 50 -14.00 15.71 6.67
N VAL A 51 -12.69 15.41 6.81
CA VAL A 51 -11.63 16.43 6.75
C VAL A 51 -11.58 17.10 5.37
N ALA A 52 -11.62 16.32 4.29
CA ALA A 52 -11.59 16.86 2.93
C ALA A 52 -12.77 17.81 2.65
N GLN A 53 -13.98 17.41 3.06
CA GLN A 53 -15.19 18.23 2.95
C GLN A 53 -15.06 19.53 3.73
N LYS A 54 -14.47 19.51 4.93
CA LYS A 54 -14.21 20.71 5.73
C LYS A 54 -13.27 21.71 5.02
N TYR A 55 -12.35 21.23 4.20
CA TYR A 55 -11.48 22.05 3.35
C TYR A 55 -12.10 22.37 1.96
N GLY A 56 -13.39 22.09 1.76
CA GLY A 56 -14.11 22.41 0.53
C GLY A 56 -13.87 21.44 -0.64
N VAL A 57 -13.26 20.28 -0.39
CA VAL A 57 -12.96 19.28 -1.41
C VAL A 57 -13.90 18.08 -1.25
N THR A 58 -14.88 17.95 -2.14
CA THR A 58 -15.91 16.89 -2.11
C THR A 58 -15.68 15.77 -3.12
N ALA A 59 -14.83 16.00 -4.13
CA ALA A 59 -14.51 15.02 -5.17
C ALA A 59 -13.05 15.17 -5.63
N LEU A 60 -12.49 14.10 -6.19
CA LEU A 60 -11.23 14.18 -6.92
C LEU A 60 -11.45 14.86 -8.28
N PRO A 61 -10.45 15.60 -8.81
CA PRO A 61 -10.54 16.20 -10.13
C PRO A 61 -10.89 15.17 -11.21
N THR A 62 -11.83 15.51 -12.10
CA THR A 62 -12.33 14.64 -13.18
C THR A 62 -11.25 14.19 -14.17
N THR A 63 -10.08 14.84 -14.15
CA THR A 63 -8.90 14.49 -14.93
C THR A 63 -8.23 13.19 -14.48
N THR A 64 -8.68 12.58 -13.37
CA THR A 64 -8.29 11.22 -12.98
C THR A 64 -8.79 10.20 -14.01
N LYS A 65 -8.10 10.12 -15.15
CA LYS A 65 -8.31 9.10 -16.17
C LYS A 65 -8.08 7.75 -15.50
N ARG A 66 -9.15 6.95 -15.36
CA ARG A 66 -9.04 5.54 -14.98
C ARG A 66 -7.98 4.90 -15.87
N SER A 67 -6.89 4.47 -15.26
CA SER A 67 -5.76 3.89 -15.97
C SER A 67 -6.14 2.50 -16.50
N ASN A 68 -5.96 2.28 -17.80
CA ASN A 68 -6.05 0.95 -18.44
C ASN A 68 -4.79 0.10 -18.21
N HIS A 69 -3.94 0.43 -17.24
CA HIS A 69 -2.68 -0.28 -17.00
C HIS A 69 -2.90 -1.62 -16.29
N ARG A 70 -1.98 -2.58 -16.49
CA ARG A 70 -1.89 -3.81 -15.67
C ARG A 70 -1.50 -3.43 -14.23
N SER A 71 -2.48 -3.29 -13.35
CA SER A 71 -2.29 -3.26 -11.89
C SER A 71 -2.76 -4.59 -11.30
N ILE A 72 -2.66 -4.79 -9.99
CA ILE A 72 -3.32 -5.93 -9.32
C ILE A 72 -4.79 -6.05 -9.76
N ARG A 73 -5.50 -4.94 -9.97
CA ARG A 73 -6.92 -4.95 -10.39
C ARG A 73 -7.15 -5.49 -11.80
N THR A 74 -6.18 -5.36 -12.69
CA THR A 74 -6.26 -5.70 -14.14
C THR A 74 -5.49 -6.96 -14.47
N PHE A 75 -4.50 -7.33 -13.67
CA PHE A 75 -3.77 -8.60 -13.78
C PHE A 75 -4.64 -9.78 -13.33
N PHE A 76 -5.50 -9.54 -12.34
CA PHE A 76 -6.39 -10.54 -11.77
C PHE A 76 -7.79 -10.47 -12.40
N THR A 77 -7.95 -11.07 -13.58
CA THR A 77 -9.27 -11.50 -14.08
C THR A 77 -9.80 -12.65 -13.22
N TRP A 78 -11.11 -12.92 -13.23
CA TRP A 78 -11.69 -14.03 -12.45
C TRP A 78 -10.97 -15.37 -12.67
N PRO A 79 -10.65 -15.80 -13.90
CA PRO A 79 -9.84 -17.01 -14.13
C PRO A 79 -8.41 -16.92 -13.57
N ALA A 80 -7.75 -15.76 -13.65
CA ALA A 80 -6.41 -15.56 -13.10
C ALA A 80 -6.40 -15.60 -11.56
N LEU A 81 -7.48 -15.12 -10.91
CA LEU A 81 -7.66 -15.19 -9.45
C LEU A 81 -7.77 -16.63 -8.97
N TYR A 82 -8.54 -17.47 -9.66
CA TYR A 82 -8.65 -18.90 -9.34
C TYR A 82 -7.34 -19.65 -9.58
N GLY A 83 -6.62 -19.37 -10.68
CA GLY A 83 -5.30 -19.95 -10.94
C GLY A 83 -4.25 -19.55 -9.89
N ALA A 84 -4.37 -18.35 -9.32
CA ALA A 84 -3.47 -17.87 -8.28
C ALA A 84 -3.58 -18.65 -6.95
N ARG A 85 -4.71 -19.31 -6.68
CA ARG A 85 -4.87 -20.20 -5.50
C ARG A 85 -3.85 -21.33 -5.47
N ALA A 86 -3.50 -21.85 -6.65
CA ALA A 86 -2.54 -22.94 -6.79
C ALA A 86 -1.08 -22.45 -6.81
N LEU A 87 -0.84 -21.13 -6.83
CA LEU A 87 0.49 -20.57 -6.96
C LEU A 87 1.24 -20.65 -5.61
N PRO A 88 2.38 -21.36 -5.54
CA PRO A 88 3.16 -21.42 -4.31
C PRO A 88 3.62 -20.03 -3.89
N GLY A 89 3.30 -19.64 -2.65
CA GLY A 89 3.66 -18.34 -2.09
C GLY A 89 2.73 -17.18 -2.43
N ILE A 90 1.51 -17.44 -2.91
CA ILE A 90 0.52 -16.36 -3.10
C ILE A 90 0.23 -15.61 -1.78
N CYS A 91 0.19 -16.32 -0.66
CA CYS A 91 -0.03 -15.75 0.68
C CYS A 91 1.18 -14.95 1.16
N ALA A 92 2.39 -15.46 0.89
CA ALA A 92 3.64 -14.73 1.12
C ALA A 92 3.67 -13.42 0.33
N ALA A 93 3.28 -13.46 -0.94
CA ALA A 93 3.19 -12.28 -1.79
C ALA A 93 2.14 -11.29 -1.28
N TYR A 94 0.94 -11.77 -0.93
CA TYR A 94 -0.14 -10.94 -0.41
C TYR A 94 0.25 -10.21 0.88
N THR A 95 0.79 -10.94 1.85
CA THR A 95 1.19 -10.37 3.14
C THR A 95 2.41 -9.45 3.01
N THR A 96 3.35 -9.76 2.11
CA THR A 96 4.45 -8.84 1.81
C THR A 96 3.95 -7.55 1.16
N LEU A 97 3.04 -7.65 0.19
CA LEU A 97 2.39 -6.49 -0.44
C LEU A 97 1.67 -5.64 0.62
N GLY A 98 0.85 -6.26 1.49
CA GLY A 98 0.19 -5.57 2.59
C GLY A 98 1.17 -4.80 3.45
N ALA A 99 2.23 -5.45 3.94
CA ALA A 99 3.26 -4.80 4.75
C ALA A 99 3.91 -3.59 4.06
N MET A 100 4.14 -3.67 2.74
CA MET A 100 4.66 -2.55 1.96
C MET A 100 3.67 -1.39 1.89
N GLN A 101 2.38 -1.66 1.60
CA GLN A 101 1.35 -0.63 1.50
C GLN A 101 1.18 0.12 2.83
N GLU A 102 1.06 -0.60 3.94
CA GLU A 102 0.88 0.02 5.26
C GLU A 102 2.09 0.82 5.69
N LEU A 103 3.30 0.39 5.31
CA LEU A 103 4.49 1.17 5.59
C LEU A 103 4.50 2.48 4.78
N VAL A 104 4.05 2.47 3.53
CA VAL A 104 3.90 3.70 2.73
C VAL A 104 2.82 4.60 3.33
N ALA A 105 1.66 4.06 3.67
CA ALA A 105 0.57 4.81 4.31
C ALA A 105 1.03 5.46 5.62
N LEU A 106 1.64 4.67 6.51
CA LEU A 106 2.25 5.13 7.76
C LEU A 106 3.19 6.32 7.56
N LYS A 107 4.13 6.23 6.61
CA LYS A 107 5.06 7.33 6.35
C LYS A 107 4.33 8.55 5.81
N THR A 108 3.40 8.34 4.89
CA THR A 108 2.62 9.41 4.26
C THR A 108 1.79 10.18 5.30
N TYR A 109 1.08 9.48 6.18
CA TYR A 109 0.31 10.10 7.26
C TYR A 109 1.19 10.90 8.21
N LYS A 110 2.31 10.33 8.65
CA LYS A 110 3.27 11.06 9.50
C LYS A 110 3.78 12.32 8.83
N LYS A 111 4.14 12.24 7.55
CA LYS A 111 4.65 13.40 6.81
C LYS A 111 3.60 14.49 6.65
N ILE A 112 2.37 14.13 6.28
CA ILE A 112 1.27 15.10 6.13
C ILE A 112 0.93 15.76 7.47
N ALA A 113 1.02 15.02 8.58
CA ALA A 113 0.77 15.56 9.91
C ALA A 113 1.77 16.64 10.35
N GLU A 114 2.96 16.74 9.75
CA GLU A 114 3.97 17.76 10.09
C GLU A 114 3.54 19.18 9.67
N PHE A 115 2.76 19.31 8.60
CA PHE A 115 2.33 20.60 8.05
C PHE A 115 0.81 20.78 8.05
N THR A 116 0.10 19.94 8.79
CA THR A 116 -1.35 20.04 8.98
C THR A 116 -1.65 20.64 10.35
N PRO A 117 -2.65 21.54 10.50
CA PRO A 117 -3.02 22.08 11.81
C PRO A 117 -3.75 21.05 12.69
N THR A 118 -3.63 21.20 14.01
CA THR A 118 -4.47 20.52 15.00
C THR A 118 -5.93 20.97 14.84
N PRO A 119 -6.94 20.08 14.95
CA PRO A 119 -6.86 18.67 15.37
C PRO A 119 -6.56 17.65 14.26
N VAL A 120 -6.46 18.07 13.01
CA VAL A 120 -6.29 17.14 11.88
C VAL A 120 -4.93 16.44 11.94
N ALA A 121 -3.87 17.12 12.37
CA ALA A 121 -2.58 16.47 12.59
C ALA A 121 -2.64 15.31 13.60
N ASP A 122 -3.43 15.44 14.67
CA ASP A 122 -3.56 14.40 15.68
C ASP A 122 -4.33 13.19 15.15
N LEU A 123 -5.40 13.43 14.40
CA LEU A 123 -6.11 12.38 13.66
C LEU A 123 -5.17 11.61 12.72
N LEU A 124 -4.34 12.30 11.93
CA LEU A 124 -3.38 11.64 11.03
C LEU A 124 -2.34 10.81 11.80
N ARG A 125 -1.90 11.28 12.98
CA ARG A 125 -1.00 10.52 13.85
C ARG A 125 -1.68 9.30 14.45
N ASP A 126 -2.96 9.37 14.75
CA ASP A 126 -3.76 8.24 15.24
C ASP A 126 -3.93 7.18 14.16
N ILE A 127 -4.31 7.58 12.94
CA ILE A 127 -4.35 6.69 11.76
C ILE A 127 -2.99 6.03 11.56
N ALA A 128 -1.89 6.80 11.56
CA ALA A 128 -0.54 6.27 11.44
C ALA A 128 -0.17 5.25 12.55
N ARG A 129 -0.73 5.34 13.75
CA ARG A 129 -0.51 4.31 14.79
C ARG A 129 -1.24 3.01 14.46
N GLN A 130 -2.39 3.07 13.79
CA GLN A 130 -3.09 1.88 13.30
C GLN A 130 -2.32 1.25 12.14
N GLU A 131 -1.89 2.04 11.15
CA GLU A 131 -1.02 1.58 10.05
C GLU A 131 0.23 0.84 10.55
N ALA A 132 0.85 1.35 11.61
CA ALA A 132 2.02 0.72 12.21
C ALA A 132 1.73 -0.68 12.80
N ARG A 133 0.50 -0.93 13.30
CA ARG A 133 0.08 -2.25 13.78
C ARG A 133 -0.22 -3.17 12.61
N HIS A 134 -0.93 -2.68 11.60
CA HIS A 134 -1.25 -3.44 10.39
C HIS A 134 0.02 -3.89 9.66
N MET A 135 0.95 -2.97 9.44
CA MET A 135 2.26 -3.25 8.86
C MET A 135 2.99 -4.35 9.61
N LYS A 136 3.03 -4.29 10.95
CA LYS A 136 3.71 -5.30 11.78
C LYS A 136 3.06 -6.67 11.64
N PHE A 137 1.72 -6.73 11.63
CA PHE A 137 1.00 -7.98 11.45
C PHE A 137 1.31 -8.61 10.09
N TYR A 138 1.11 -7.85 9.00
CA TYR A 138 1.40 -8.32 7.66
C TYR A 138 2.86 -8.74 7.49
N ARG A 139 3.81 -7.99 8.06
CA ARG A 139 5.23 -8.35 8.01
C ARG A 139 5.52 -9.67 8.73
N GLY A 140 4.93 -9.88 9.91
CA GLY A 140 5.07 -11.14 10.64
C GLY A 140 4.53 -12.33 9.85
N CYS A 141 3.37 -12.19 9.22
CA CYS A 141 2.84 -13.22 8.31
C CYS A 141 3.76 -13.46 7.10
N ALA A 142 4.30 -12.39 6.51
CA ALA A 142 5.25 -12.50 5.39
C ALA A 142 6.52 -13.26 5.79
N GLU A 143 7.09 -12.97 6.97
CA GLU A 143 8.25 -13.69 7.52
C GLU A 143 7.97 -15.20 7.62
N VAL A 144 6.80 -15.59 8.15
CA VAL A 144 6.38 -16.99 8.25
C VAL A 144 6.24 -17.64 6.88
N PHE A 145 5.38 -17.09 6.00
CA PHE A 145 5.08 -17.72 4.72
C PHE A 145 6.26 -17.74 3.74
N LEU A 146 7.17 -16.75 3.82
CA LEU A 146 8.41 -16.77 3.04
C LEU A 146 9.43 -17.77 3.60
N GLY A 147 9.42 -18.01 4.91
CA GLY A 147 10.28 -19.00 5.58
C GLY A 147 9.95 -20.45 5.21
N GLU A 148 8.69 -20.73 4.89
CA GLU A 148 8.20 -22.09 4.57
C GLU A 148 8.71 -22.65 3.23
N SER A 149 9.03 -21.80 2.25
CA SER A 149 9.36 -22.30 0.91
C SER A 149 10.22 -21.37 0.08
N ARG A 150 11.31 -21.89 -0.48
CA ARG A 150 12.10 -21.19 -1.50
C ARG A 150 11.29 -20.84 -2.74
N LYS A 151 10.31 -21.68 -3.12
CA LYS A 151 9.40 -21.38 -4.23
C LYS A 151 8.54 -20.16 -3.91
N ALA A 152 8.04 -20.03 -2.67
CA ALA A 152 7.28 -18.87 -2.25
C ALA A 152 8.08 -17.57 -2.34
N GLN A 153 9.36 -17.61 -1.98
CA GLN A 153 10.28 -16.47 -2.11
C GLN A 153 10.46 -16.05 -3.58
N ILE A 154 10.70 -17.01 -4.48
CA ILE A 154 10.87 -16.75 -5.92
C ILE A 154 9.60 -16.16 -6.54
N THR A 155 8.44 -16.77 -6.23
CA THR A 155 7.13 -16.26 -6.67
C THR A 155 6.90 -14.84 -6.17
N THR A 156 7.11 -14.60 -4.88
CA THR A 156 6.91 -13.29 -4.26
C THR A 156 7.81 -12.24 -4.93
N ARG A 157 9.10 -12.52 -5.09
CA ARG A 157 10.03 -11.64 -5.82
C ARG A 157 9.51 -11.27 -7.21
N ARG A 158 9.06 -12.26 -7.98
CA ARG A 158 8.56 -12.03 -9.33
C ARG A 158 7.31 -11.14 -9.32
N LEU A 159 6.34 -11.44 -8.45
CA LEU A 159 5.11 -10.68 -8.34
C LEU A 159 5.37 -9.23 -7.92
N LEU A 160 6.16 -9.02 -6.87
CA LEU A 160 6.52 -7.69 -6.39
C LEU A 160 7.24 -6.88 -7.48
N SER A 161 8.18 -7.49 -8.21
CA SER A 161 8.95 -6.80 -9.25
C SER A 161 8.09 -6.36 -10.45
N GLN A 162 6.98 -7.04 -10.70
CA GLN A 162 6.11 -6.79 -11.86
C GLN A 162 4.89 -5.95 -11.51
N LEU A 163 4.36 -6.11 -10.30
CA LEU A 163 3.01 -5.65 -9.95
C LEU A 163 3.00 -4.57 -8.88
N TRP A 164 4.04 -4.45 -8.07
CA TRP A 164 4.02 -3.48 -6.97
C TRP A 164 4.00 -2.04 -7.48
N GLN A 165 3.14 -1.22 -6.89
CA GLN A 165 3.01 0.22 -7.04
C GLN A 165 2.56 0.80 -5.68
N PRO A 166 2.79 2.10 -5.41
CA PRO A 166 2.25 2.74 -4.20
C PRO A 166 0.73 2.60 -4.06
N PRO A 167 0.21 2.60 -2.82
CA PRO A 167 -1.23 2.47 -2.56
C PRO A 167 -2.01 3.57 -3.28
N GLY A 168 -3.12 3.17 -3.90
CA GLY A 168 -3.98 4.08 -4.65
C GLY A 168 -3.55 4.41 -6.07
N THR A 169 -2.36 4.01 -6.53
CA THR A 169 -1.90 4.30 -7.90
C THR A 169 -2.84 3.73 -8.96
N ASP A 170 -3.44 2.57 -8.69
CA ASP A 170 -4.39 1.90 -9.57
C ASP A 170 -5.81 2.49 -9.52
N LEU A 171 -6.19 3.05 -8.38
CA LEU A 171 -7.45 3.77 -8.19
C LEU A 171 -7.40 5.17 -8.82
N LEU A 172 -6.38 5.96 -8.46
CA LEU A 172 -6.21 7.35 -8.88
C LEU A 172 -5.72 7.45 -10.33
N GLY A 173 -4.99 6.42 -10.80
CA GLY A 173 -4.33 6.41 -12.09
C GLY A 173 -2.88 6.92 -12.01
N ARG A 174 -2.02 6.38 -12.88
CA ARG A 174 -0.61 6.76 -12.99
C ARG A 174 -0.49 8.24 -13.37
N GLY A 175 0.43 8.96 -12.74
CA GLY A 175 0.60 10.39 -12.88
C GLY A 175 -0.21 11.16 -11.85
N ASN A 176 -1.46 10.75 -11.59
CA ASN A 176 -2.31 11.43 -10.62
C ASN A 176 -1.86 11.17 -9.18
N TYR A 177 -1.39 9.96 -8.86
CA TYR A 177 -0.78 9.70 -7.55
C TYR A 177 0.42 10.63 -7.33
N GLU A 178 1.35 10.66 -8.30
CA GLU A 178 2.54 11.51 -8.23
C GLU A 178 2.19 12.99 -8.13
N GLU A 179 1.20 13.46 -8.88
CA GLU A 179 0.73 14.86 -8.87
C GLU A 179 0.07 15.23 -7.52
N ILE A 180 -0.85 14.39 -7.03
CA ILE A 180 -1.58 14.63 -5.78
C ILE A 180 -0.63 14.63 -4.58
N PHE A 181 0.34 13.72 -4.56
CA PHE A 181 1.31 13.57 -3.47
C PHE A 181 2.64 14.29 -3.72
N ALA A 182 2.77 15.04 -4.83
CA ALA A 182 3.96 15.84 -5.13
C ALA A 182 4.44 16.74 -3.97
N PRO A 183 3.55 17.38 -3.19
CA PRO A 183 3.99 18.23 -2.07
C PRO A 183 4.80 17.51 -1.00
N VAL A 184 4.62 16.19 -0.86
CA VAL A 184 5.43 15.36 0.06
C VAL A 184 6.52 14.58 -0.67
N LEU A 185 6.22 14.04 -1.86
CA LEU A 185 7.15 13.20 -2.64
C LEU A 185 8.39 13.96 -3.12
N THR A 186 8.31 15.28 -3.26
CA THR A 186 9.47 16.12 -3.62
C THR A 186 10.40 16.40 -2.44
N GLN A 187 9.99 16.07 -1.20
CA GLN A 187 10.81 16.31 -0.01
C GLN A 187 11.79 15.16 0.23
N VAL A 188 13.08 15.49 0.32
CA VAL A 188 14.18 14.51 0.44
C VAL A 188 14.08 13.68 1.72
N ASP A 189 13.65 14.29 2.83
CA ASP A 189 13.46 13.60 4.10
C ASP A 189 12.33 12.56 4.01
N PHE A 190 11.23 12.88 3.33
CA PHE A 190 10.15 11.94 3.08
C PHE A 190 10.59 10.79 2.16
N GLN A 191 11.34 11.08 1.10
CA GLN A 191 11.93 10.04 0.24
C GLN A 191 12.81 9.07 1.05
N LYS A 192 13.65 9.58 1.96
CA LYS A 192 14.46 8.76 2.89
C LYS A 192 13.59 7.89 3.80
N GLU A 193 12.44 8.40 4.25
CA GLU A 193 11.48 7.60 5.02
C GLU A 193 10.81 6.50 4.18
N LEU A 194 10.48 6.77 2.91
CA LEU A 194 9.92 5.77 1.98
C LEU A 194 10.91 4.65 1.66
N LEU A 195 12.21 4.94 1.55
CA LEU A 195 13.25 3.91 1.37
C LEU A 195 13.31 2.88 2.52
N LYS A 196 12.66 3.14 3.66
CA LYS A 196 12.51 2.12 4.71
C LYS A 196 11.65 0.93 4.26
N VAL A 197 10.85 1.08 3.19
CA VAL A 197 10.15 -0.04 2.53
C VAL A 197 11.15 -1.06 1.99
N ASP A 198 12.18 -0.61 1.29
CA ASP A 198 13.22 -1.51 0.77
C ASP A 198 14.02 -2.13 1.91
N LYS A 199 14.37 -1.36 2.95
CA LYS A 199 15.03 -1.90 4.16
C LYS A 199 14.19 -2.94 4.90
N MET A 200 12.87 -2.82 4.86
CA MET A 200 11.96 -3.82 5.42
C MET A 200 11.99 -5.10 4.56
N LEU A 201 11.89 -4.96 3.24
CA LEU A 201 11.98 -6.09 2.31
C LEU A 201 13.31 -6.84 2.45
N ASP A 202 14.42 -6.12 2.64
CA ASP A 202 15.74 -6.72 2.77
C ASP A 202 15.88 -7.67 3.97
N ARG A 203 15.01 -7.52 4.97
CA ARG A 203 14.96 -8.38 6.17
C ARG A 203 14.04 -9.58 6.00
N LEU A 204 13.23 -9.62 4.95
CA LEU A 204 12.31 -10.73 4.68
C LEU A 204 13.04 -11.89 3.98
N PRO A 205 12.72 -13.15 4.31
CA PRO A 205 13.40 -14.30 3.72
C PRO A 205 13.35 -14.29 2.19
N GLY A 206 14.53 -14.31 1.55
CA GLY A 206 14.67 -14.38 0.10
C GLY A 206 14.33 -13.10 -0.68
N LEU A 207 14.05 -11.97 -0.01
CA LEU A 207 13.65 -10.71 -0.65
C LEU A 207 14.72 -9.60 -0.59
N ALA A 208 15.95 -9.91 -0.19
CA ALA A 208 17.06 -8.96 -0.21
C ALA A 208 17.36 -8.38 -1.60
N ASN A 209 17.88 -7.15 -1.62
CA ASN A 209 18.37 -6.44 -2.79
C ASN A 209 17.28 -6.27 -3.86
N MET A 210 16.05 -5.99 -3.43
CA MET A 210 14.95 -5.75 -4.34
C MET A 210 14.84 -4.30 -4.77
N SER A 211 15.23 -3.29 -3.97
CA SER A 211 15.20 -1.86 -4.30
C SER A 211 13.94 -1.42 -5.09
N ILE A 212 12.76 -1.87 -4.66
CA ILE A 212 11.50 -1.62 -5.38
C ILE A 212 11.08 -0.16 -5.23
N MET A 213 11.10 0.37 -4.01
CA MET A 213 10.70 1.75 -3.74
C MET A 213 11.70 2.73 -4.38
N GLU A 214 13.00 2.47 -4.22
CA GLU A 214 14.05 3.25 -4.86
C GLU A 214 13.87 3.35 -6.38
N ARG A 215 13.63 2.21 -7.05
CA ARG A 215 13.36 2.20 -8.50
C ARG A 215 12.10 2.98 -8.86
N TYR A 216 11.06 2.92 -8.03
CA TYR A 216 9.84 3.69 -8.25
C TYR A 216 10.11 5.20 -8.18
N LEU A 217 10.82 5.67 -7.15
CA LEU A 217 11.16 7.08 -6.97
C LEU A 217 12.01 7.60 -8.14
N ARG A 218 13.08 6.88 -8.49
CA ARG A 218 13.96 7.22 -9.62
C ARG A 218 13.22 7.25 -10.94
N ARG A 219 12.37 6.25 -11.23
CA ARG A 219 11.59 6.19 -12.48
C ARG A 219 10.64 7.38 -12.63
N ASN A 220 10.14 7.92 -11.52
CA ASN A 220 9.24 9.08 -11.52
C ASN A 220 9.97 10.41 -11.26
N LYS A 221 11.31 10.43 -11.38
CA LYS A 221 12.16 11.62 -11.25
C LYS A 221 12.05 12.32 -9.89
N PHE A 222 11.73 11.56 -8.84
CA PHE A 222 11.95 11.99 -7.46
C PHE A 222 13.39 11.61 -7.12
N ASP A 223 14.35 12.37 -7.66
CA ASP A 223 15.76 12.04 -7.58
C ASP A 223 16.28 12.21 -6.15
N ILE A 224 16.73 11.10 -5.56
CA ILE A 224 17.42 11.08 -4.28
C ILE A 224 18.88 11.42 -4.58
N ILE A 225 19.29 12.66 -4.37
CA ILE A 225 20.71 12.99 -4.33
C ILE A 225 21.25 12.44 -3.01
N PHE A 226 21.89 11.27 -3.06
CA PHE A 226 22.72 10.79 -1.98
C PHE A 226 23.92 11.75 -1.88
N THR A 227 23.83 12.69 -0.95
CA THR A 227 24.99 13.40 -0.37
C THR A 227 25.15 12.93 1.05
#